data_AF-A0A8T2XVA6-F1
#
_entry.id   AF-A0A8T2XVA6-F1
#
_cell.length_a   1.000
_cell.length_b   1.000
_cell.length_c   1.000
_cell.angle_alpha   90.00
_cell.angle_beta   90.00
_cell.angle_gamma   90.00
#
_symmetry.space_group_name_H-M   'P 1'
#
loop_
_entity.id
_entity.type
_entity.pdbx_description
1 polymer ?
#
loop_
_entity_poly.entity_id
_entity_poly.type
_entity_poly.pdbx_seq_one_letter_code
_entity_poly.pdbx_strand_id
1 'polypeptide(L)'
;MDDEDIDAPLHEVLDDNLRVRYFKGYLASVAQAIKDGVQVKGYFAWSLLDNFEWAQGYTKRFGLVYVDYKNGLARHPKSSAYWFMRFLKGVEGKSGKEE
;
A
#
# COMPACT_ATOMS: atom_id res chain seq x y z
N MET A 1 3.59 -10.75 0.15
CA MET A 1 3.54 -9.98 1.40
C MET A 1 4.95 -9.90 1.88
N ASP A 2 5.38 -8.70 2.25
CA ASP A 2 6.78 -8.48 2.58
C ASP A 2 7.04 -9.12 3.94
N ASP A 3 7.76 -10.24 3.93
CA ASP A 3 8.44 -10.73 5.11
C ASP A 3 9.59 -9.75 5.38
N GLU A 4 9.23 -8.55 5.86
CA GLU A 4 10.19 -7.48 6.14
C GLU A 4 11.12 -7.97 7.25
N ASP A 5 12.41 -8.02 6.94
CA ASP A 5 13.44 -8.29 7.93
C ASP A 5 13.39 -7.18 8.99
N ILE A 6 13.24 -7.56 10.26
CA ILE A 6 13.00 -6.62 11.37
C ILE A 6 14.18 -5.65 11.55
N ASP A 7 15.35 -6.04 11.04
CA ASP A 7 16.59 -5.28 11.11
C ASP A 7 16.98 -4.60 9.79
N ALA A 8 16.10 -4.63 8.77
CA ALA A 8 16.33 -3.89 7.53
C ALA A 8 16.42 -2.38 7.79
N PRO A 9 17.31 -1.66 7.07
CA PRO A 9 17.35 -0.20 7.13
C PRO A 9 15.98 0.42 6.82
N LEU A 10 15.62 1.50 7.54
CA LEU A 10 14.32 2.15 7.38
C LEU A 10 13.99 2.48 5.92
N HIS A 11 14.96 2.95 5.13
CA HIS A 11 14.73 3.30 3.73
C HIS A 11 14.31 2.11 2.85
N GLU A 12 14.78 0.90 3.15
CA GLU A 12 14.37 -0.33 2.45
C GLU A 12 12.96 -0.73 2.84
N VAL A 13 12.62 -0.63 4.13
CA VAL A 13 11.27 -0.87 4.65
C VAL A 13 10.23 0.09 4.06
N LEU A 14 10.63 1.34 3.80
CA LEU A 14 9.76 2.32 3.16
C LEU A 14 9.59 2.08 1.66
N ASP A 15 10.53 1.38 1.00
CA ASP A 15 10.47 1.10 -0.44
C ASP A 15 9.72 -0.20 -0.77
N ASP A 16 8.44 -0.26 -0.40
CA ASP A 16 7.60 -1.44 -0.53
C ASP A 16 6.98 -1.64 -1.94
N ASN A 17 7.83 -1.63 -2.97
CA ASN A 17 7.40 -1.75 -4.36
C ASN A 17 6.62 -3.03 -4.68
N LEU A 18 6.83 -4.11 -3.92
CA LEU A 18 6.04 -5.33 -4.07
C LEU A 18 4.57 -5.09 -3.68
N ARG A 19 4.32 -4.34 -2.61
CA ARG A 19 2.97 -3.93 -2.18
C ARG A 19 2.33 -2.95 -3.18
N VAL A 20 3.10 -2.05 -3.79
CA VAL A 20 2.62 -1.21 -4.91
C VAL A 20 2.12 -2.08 -6.07
N ARG A 21 2.91 -3.07 -6.51
CA ARG A 21 2.52 -3.99 -7.60
C ARG A 21 1.28 -4.81 -7.23
N TYR A 22 1.21 -5.27 -5.98
CA TYR A 22 0.05 -5.97 -5.44
C TYR A 22 -1.23 -5.14 -5.58
N PHE A 23 -1.25 -3.90 -5.07
CA PHE A 23 -2.44 -3.06 -5.16
C PHE A 23 -2.81 -2.69 -6.60
N LYS A 24 -1.83 -2.39 -7.46
CA LYS A 24 -2.07 -2.14 -8.89
C LYS A 24 -2.78 -3.32 -9.56
N GLY A 25 -2.27 -4.53 -9.34
CA GLY A 25 -2.85 -5.75 -9.93
C GLY A 25 -4.29 -5.99 -9.45
N TYR A 26 -4.52 -5.96 -8.14
CA TYR A 26 -5.86 -6.22 -7.59
C TYR A 26 -6.87 -5.15 -7.95
N LEU A 27 -6.49 -3.87 -7.96
CA LEU A 27 -7.39 -2.80 -8.39
C LEU A 27 -7.71 -2.89 -9.88
N ALA A 28 -6.77 -3.34 -10.73
CA ALA A 28 -7.06 -3.62 -12.13
C ALA A 28 -8.06 -4.76 -12.28
N SER A 29 -7.94 -5.84 -11.51
CA SER A 29 -8.91 -6.93 -11.49
C SER A 29 -10.29 -6.49 -10.98
N VAL A 30 -10.35 -5.66 -9.94
CA VAL A 30 -11.61 -5.05 -9.47
C VAL A 30 -12.24 -4.19 -10.56
N ALA A 31 -11.43 -3.38 -11.24
CA ALA A 31 -11.91 -2.56 -12.36
C ALA A 31 -12.46 -3.42 -13.51
N GLN A 32 -11.82 -4.56 -13.80
CA GLN A 32 -12.33 -5.50 -14.79
C GLN A 32 -13.65 -6.13 -14.35
N ALA A 33 -13.77 -6.59 -13.10
CA ALA A 33 -15.02 -7.13 -12.57
C ALA A 33 -16.19 -6.13 -12.65
N ILE A 34 -15.91 -4.83 -12.41
CA ILE A 34 -16.91 -3.76 -12.58
C ILE A 34 -17.35 -3.65 -14.04
N LYS A 35 -16.41 -3.73 -15.01
CA LYS A 35 -16.75 -3.73 -16.45
C LYS A 35 -17.57 -4.95 -16.84
N ASP A 36 -17.35 -6.09 -16.18
CA ASP A 36 -18.07 -7.34 -16.42
C ASP A 36 -19.46 -7.37 -15.72
N GLY A 37 -19.87 -6.27 -15.08
CA GLY A 37 -21.21 -6.09 -14.51
C GLY A 37 -21.30 -6.31 -13.00
N VAL A 38 -20.19 -6.61 -12.31
CA VAL A 38 -20.19 -6.77 -10.84
C VAL A 38 -20.35 -5.41 -10.16
N GLN A 39 -21.29 -5.33 -9.22
CA GLN A 39 -21.59 -4.08 -8.53
C GLN A 39 -20.64 -3.83 -7.32
N VAL A 40 -19.39 -3.47 -7.59
CA VAL A 40 -18.44 -3.04 -6.55
C VAL A 40 -18.63 -1.54 -6.24
N LYS A 41 -18.79 -1.19 -4.96
CA LYS A 41 -19.03 0.20 -4.51
C LYS A 41 -17.86 0.85 -3.78
N GLY A 42 -16.87 0.07 -3.38
CA GLY A 42 -15.72 0.57 -2.65
C GLY A 42 -14.61 -0.46 -2.51
N TYR A 43 -13.44 0.02 -2.14
CA TYR A 43 -12.25 -0.79 -1.88
C TYR A 43 -11.54 -0.22 -0.65
N PHE A 44 -11.20 -1.09 0.29
CA PHE A 44 -10.43 -0.73 1.48
C PHE A 44 -9.10 -1.47 1.46
N ALA A 45 -8.00 -0.74 1.51
CA ALA A 45 -6.69 -1.32 1.66
C ALA A 45 -6.50 -1.77 3.12
N TRP A 46 -6.27 -3.07 3.33
CA TRP A 46 -5.71 -3.56 4.58
C TRP A 46 -4.18 -3.41 4.51
N SER A 47 -3.56 -2.55 5.32
CA SER A 47 -4.16 -1.66 6.33
C SER A 47 -3.56 -0.25 6.26
N LEU A 48 -4.14 0.70 6.99
CA LEU A 48 -3.58 2.05 7.05
C LEU A 48 -2.21 2.06 7.74
N LEU A 49 -2.09 1.40 8.89
CA LEU A 49 -0.89 1.37 9.72
C LEU A 49 -0.43 -0.06 9.92
N ASP A 50 0.88 -0.26 10.03
CA ASP A 50 1.42 -1.47 10.62
C ASP A 50 0.84 -1.66 12.02
N ASN A 51 0.33 -2.87 12.29
CA ASN A 51 -0.41 -3.17 13.51
C ASN A 51 -0.11 -4.59 14.02
N PHE A 52 -0.81 -5.02 15.08
CA PHE A 52 -0.66 -6.34 15.66
C PHE A 52 -1.40 -7.38 14.80
N GLU A 53 -0.66 -8.21 14.07
CA GLU A 53 -1.19 -9.20 13.14
C GLU A 53 -1.42 -10.55 13.86
N TRP A 54 -2.33 -10.55 14.84
CA TRP A 54 -2.84 -11.76 15.50
C TRP A 54 -1.73 -12.71 16.00
N ALA A 55 -1.72 -13.96 15.53
CA ALA A 55 -0.73 -14.98 15.91
C ALA A 55 0.71 -14.63 15.49
N GLN A 56 0.89 -13.67 14.57
CA GLN A 56 2.20 -13.20 14.12
C GLN A 56 2.70 -11.99 14.93
N GLY A 57 1.86 -11.42 15.80
CA GLY A 57 2.20 -10.19 16.53
C GLY A 57 2.65 -9.06 15.59
N TYR A 58 3.73 -8.36 15.94
CA TYR A 58 4.27 -7.25 15.15
C TYR A 58 5.31 -7.64 14.09
N THR A 59 5.47 -8.95 13.83
CA THR A 59 6.46 -9.45 12.87
C THR A 59 6.00 -9.36 11.42
N LYS A 60 4.69 -9.20 11.18
CA LYS A 60 4.13 -8.96 9.84
C LYS A 60 3.60 -7.54 9.73
N ARG A 61 3.89 -6.90 8.60
CA ARG A 61 3.62 -5.48 8.36
C ARG A 61 2.74 -5.31 7.13
N PHE A 62 1.48 -4.97 7.36
CA PHE A 62 0.47 -4.79 6.31
C PHE A 62 0.17 -3.33 5.99
N GLY A 63 0.70 -2.41 6.78
CA GLY A 63 0.39 -1.00 6.69
C GLY A 63 0.92 -0.36 5.42
N LEU A 64 0.13 0.55 4.86
CA LEU A 64 0.63 1.59 3.95
C LEU A 64 1.61 2.53 4.67
N VAL A 65 1.49 2.65 5.99
CA VAL A 65 2.34 3.46 6.86
C VAL A 65 3.09 2.55 7.82
N TYR A 66 4.42 2.62 7.74
CA TYR A 66 5.31 1.99 8.71
C TYR A 66 5.14 2.65 10.08
N VAL A 67 5.06 1.84 11.13
CA VAL A 67 5.07 2.28 12.53
C VAL A 67 6.34 1.80 13.21
N ASP A 68 7.14 2.74 13.70
CA ASP A 68 8.36 2.48 14.44
C ASP A 68 8.06 2.15 15.91
N TYR A 69 7.95 0.86 16.21
CA TYR A 69 7.67 0.39 17.58
C TYR A 69 8.82 0.65 18.56
N LYS A 70 10.05 0.92 18.07
CA LYS A 70 11.23 1.17 18.90
C LYS A 70 11.44 2.67 19.15
N ASN A 71 10.92 3.54 18.29
CA ASN A 71 11.10 4.99 18.36
C ASN A 71 9.77 5.74 18.54
N GLY A 72 9.15 5.57 19.72
CA GLY A 72 8.00 6.37 20.13
C GLY A 72 6.76 6.25 19.23
N LEU A 73 6.64 5.16 18.46
CA LEU A 73 5.58 4.96 17.47
C LEU A 73 5.61 6.01 16.35
N ALA A 74 6.78 6.43 15.89
CA ALA A 74 6.86 7.31 14.71
C ALA A 74 6.18 6.67 13.48
N ARG A 75 5.51 7.50 12.65
CA ARG A 75 4.76 7.05 11.46
C ARG A 75 5.47 7.50 10.18
N HIS A 76 5.73 6.56 9.30
CA HIS A 76 6.46 6.79 8.06
C HIS A 76 5.66 6.21 6.87
N PRO A 77 5.06 7.04 6.01
CA PRO A 77 4.36 6.55 4.83
C PRO A 77 5.33 5.81 3.89
N LYS A 78 4.95 4.61 3.45
CA LYS A 78 5.72 3.79 2.51
C LYS A 78 5.45 4.22 1.05
N SER A 79 6.22 3.70 0.10
CA SER A 79 6.02 3.89 -1.35
C SER A 79 4.57 3.57 -1.77
N SER A 80 3.95 2.55 -1.18
CA SER A 80 2.55 2.18 -1.39
C SER A 80 1.55 3.24 -0.93
N ALA A 81 1.77 3.93 0.20
CA ALA A 81 0.92 5.05 0.62
C ALA A 81 0.97 6.19 -0.39
N TYR A 82 2.17 6.58 -0.83
CA TYR A 82 2.34 7.64 -1.82
C TYR A 82 1.73 7.26 -3.17
N TRP A 83 1.86 6.00 -3.58
CA TRP A 83 1.20 5.51 -4.77
C TRP A 83 -0.32 5.59 -4.65
N PHE A 84 -0.90 5.08 -3.56
CA PHE A 84 -2.36 5.12 -3.32
C PHE A 84 -2.89 6.57 -3.33
N MET A 85 -2.14 7.50 -2.72
CA MET A 85 -2.46 8.93 -2.77
C MET A 85 -2.51 9.48 -4.21
N ARG A 86 -1.50 9.16 -5.03
CA ARG A 86 -1.45 9.62 -6.43
C ARG A 86 -2.56 9.01 -7.28
N PHE A 87 -2.84 7.72 -7.08
CA PHE A 87 -3.93 7.00 -7.72
C PHE A 87 -5.29 7.65 -7.41
N LEU A 88 -5.58 7.91 -6.13
CA LEU A 88 -6.83 8.55 -5.71
C LEU A 88 -6.98 10.00 -6.20
N LYS A 89 -5.86 10.73 -6.34
CA LYS A 89 -5.87 12.09 -6.91
C LYS A 89 -6.00 12.10 -8.44
N GLY A 90 -5.96 10.95 -9.12
CA GLY A 90 -6.03 10.85 -10.58
C GLY A 90 -4.81 11.43 -11.31
N VAL A 91 -3.65 11.52 -10.64
CA VAL A 91 -2.46 12.20 -11.19
C VAL A 91 -1.70 11.34 -12.21
N GLU A 92 -1.86 10.01 -12.18
CA GLU A 92 -1.20 9.10 -13.14
C GLU A 92 -1.79 9.14 -14.57
N GLY A 93 -2.77 10.02 -14.86
CA GLY A 93 -3.45 10.12 -16.17
C GLY A 93 -3.33 11.47 -16.91
N LYS A 94 -2.53 12.43 -16.42
CA LYS A 94 -2.38 13.77 -17.02
C LYS A 94 -1.02 14.05 -17.68
N SER A 95 -0.27 13.01 -18.05
CA SER A 95 0.96 13.15 -18.86
C SER A 95 0.69 12.64 -20.27
N GLY A 96 0.23 13.52 -21.17
CA GLY A 96 -0.01 13.15 -22.57
C GLY A 96 -1.04 14.00 -23.31
N LYS A 97 -0.90 15.33 -23.29
CA LYS A 97 -1.31 16.23 -24.38
C LYS A 97 -0.36 17.43 -24.35
N GLU A 98 0.80 17.25 -24.95
CA GLU A 98 1.56 18.37 -25.52
C GLU A 98 1.29 18.35 -27.03
N GLU A 99 1.13 19.56 -27.59
CA GLU A 99 0.74 19.88 -28.97
C GLU A 99 1.73 19.41 -30.03
#